data_AF-A0A4Y3MFD1-F1
#
_entry.id   AF-A0A4Y3MFD1-F1
#
_cell.length_a   1.000
_cell.length_b   1.000
_cell.length_c   1.000
_cell.angle_alpha   90.00
_cell.angle_beta   90.00
_cell.angle_gamma   90.00
#
_symmetry.space_group_name_H-M   'P 1'
#
loop_
_entity.id
_entity.type
_entity.pdbx_description
1 polymer ?
#
loop_
_entity_poly.entity_id
_entity_poly.type
_entity_poly.pdbx_seq_one_letter_code
_entity_poly.pdbx_strand_id
1 'polypeptide(L)'
;MWANENWSRRWDGSDDDLLIAQDYRAEDDEALVDCFAGYLKDPRYIHFDGRPILMVYRPGTIPDAPAAFVRWRGMFQNRHGLNPLFVMGQAFGDENPDLFGLDGAIEFPPHKVVSGCSLLNDEVKVFDNDFSGQIYDYGEVVDASLAQPQTPFPLIRTAAPSWDNDARRQGKGLVLHGSTPELYERWLGGLIEQAQTRTFFGDPVVCINAWNEWAEGAYLEPDQHFGSAYLNATARACTGSSRNHSQSRLLLIGHDAFPAGAQRLLLETGRTLKHCFGADIQFILLGDGTLLDEYRTVAPTEVLTNDTSTTTARLRHLRKQGFQSAIVNSAASSAIAADLAEAGIGFTFLIHELPALLRSRNLTGPMEKACALARHIVVPAESVAKKADFGTRQKSADSASGALHFGGLFRTGTTDDPKADGVQPIGPDHHERRLCRPAQRLSISSCNSGARWMARHIVYGWVTLIAH
;
A
#
# COMPACT_ATOMS: atom_id res chain seq x y z
N MET A 1 14.45 12.07 0.23
CA MET A 1 14.44 13.33 -0.54
C MET A 1 14.51 14.49 0.43
N TRP A 2 15.37 15.47 0.19
CA TRP A 2 15.40 16.72 0.93
C TRP A 2 14.32 17.65 0.37
N ALA A 3 13.25 17.81 1.14
CA ALA A 3 12.23 18.80 0.86
C ALA A 3 12.74 20.18 1.27
N ASN A 4 13.34 20.87 0.31
CA ASN A 4 14.11 22.10 0.51
C ASN A 4 13.26 23.37 0.28
N GLU A 5 11.99 23.31 0.70
CA GLU A 5 11.07 24.44 0.63
C GLU A 5 10.81 25.05 2.01
N ASN A 6 10.21 26.24 2.02
CA ASN A 6 9.75 26.87 3.25
C ASN A 6 8.79 25.95 3.98
N TRP A 7 8.91 25.88 5.30
CA TRP A 7 7.92 25.18 6.10
C TRP A 7 6.75 26.13 6.36
N SER A 8 5.68 25.99 5.59
CA SER A 8 4.41 26.68 5.81
C SER A 8 3.38 25.72 6.41
N ARG A 9 2.25 26.26 6.88
CA ARG A 9 1.17 25.45 7.49
C ARG A 9 0.55 24.47 6.48
N ARG A 10 0.73 24.70 5.18
CA ARG A 10 0.27 23.85 4.08
C ARG A 10 1.48 23.28 3.36
N TRP A 11 1.40 22.02 2.96
CA TRP A 11 2.42 21.38 2.13
C TRP A 11 1.98 21.44 0.67
N ASP A 12 2.05 22.62 0.07
CA ASP A 12 1.67 22.87 -1.33
C ASP A 12 2.68 23.76 -2.07
N GLY A 13 3.82 24.05 -1.44
CA GLY A 13 4.84 24.95 -1.96
C GLY A 13 4.43 26.44 -1.97
N SER A 14 3.32 26.82 -1.32
CA SER A 14 2.91 28.21 -1.16
C SER A 14 3.54 28.86 0.09
N ASP A 15 3.85 30.16 -0.04
CA ASP A 15 4.44 30.99 1.04
C ASP A 15 3.38 31.56 2.00
N ASP A 16 2.10 31.27 1.79
CA ASP A 16 1.02 31.71 2.68
C ASP A 16 1.13 30.94 4.02
N ASP A 17 1.16 31.68 5.14
CA ASP A 17 1.34 31.14 6.51
C ASP A 17 2.67 30.41 6.78
N LEU A 18 3.80 31.07 6.46
CA LEU A 18 5.15 30.59 6.77
C LEU A 18 5.39 30.36 8.28
N LEU A 19 5.79 29.14 8.65
CA LEU A 19 6.17 28.75 10.01
C LEU A 19 7.68 28.89 10.23
N ILE A 20 8.49 28.34 9.31
CA ILE A 20 9.95 28.46 9.30
C ILE A 20 10.42 28.69 7.85
N ALA A 21 11.17 29.77 7.65
CA ALA A 21 11.77 30.07 6.35
C ALA A 21 13.00 29.19 6.10
N GLN A 22 13.15 28.75 4.86
CA GLN A 22 14.36 28.12 4.36
C GLN A 22 15.23 29.21 3.71
N ASP A 23 16.41 29.43 4.28
CA ASP A 23 17.41 30.37 3.76
C ASP A 23 18.68 29.60 3.33
N TYR A 24 19.37 30.10 2.31
CA TYR A 24 20.54 29.47 1.69
C TYR A 24 21.77 30.36 1.82
N ARG A 25 22.11 30.71 3.07
CA ARG A 25 23.28 31.55 3.37
C ARG A 25 24.55 30.72 3.24
N ALA A 26 25.54 31.25 2.54
CA ALA A 26 26.81 30.54 2.31
C ALA A 26 27.54 30.15 3.62
N GLU A 27 27.33 30.89 4.71
CA GLU A 27 27.87 30.56 6.03
C GLU A 27 27.28 29.27 6.65
N ASP A 28 26.09 28.84 6.20
CA ASP A 28 25.43 27.62 6.66
C ASP A 28 25.83 26.38 5.84
N ASP A 29 26.50 26.57 4.70
CA ASP A 29 26.85 25.49 3.75
C ASP A 29 27.67 24.37 4.42
N GLU A 30 28.65 24.72 5.28
CA GLU A 30 29.46 23.70 5.98
C GLU A 30 28.62 22.86 6.94
N ALA A 31 27.74 23.50 7.72
CA ALA A 31 26.89 22.79 8.67
C ALA A 31 25.88 21.89 7.96
N LEU A 32 25.35 22.34 6.81
CA LEU A 32 24.46 21.56 5.97
C LEU A 32 25.17 20.31 5.42
N VAL A 33 26.37 20.49 4.85
CA VAL A 33 27.19 19.39 4.31
C VAL A 33 27.56 18.40 5.39
N ASP A 34 28.02 18.87 6.56
CA ASP A 34 28.37 18.02 7.71
C ASP A 34 27.16 17.20 8.19
N CYS A 35 25.98 17.81 8.21
CA CYS A 35 24.73 17.15 8.57
C CYS A 35 24.40 16.02 7.59
N PHE A 36 24.38 16.31 6.28
CA PHE A 36 24.10 15.29 5.27
C PHE A 36 25.13 14.16 5.32
N ALA A 37 26.42 14.48 5.41
CA ALA A 37 27.50 13.50 5.44
C ALA A 37 27.36 12.48 6.58
N GLY A 38 26.75 12.86 7.71
CA GLY A 38 26.42 11.94 8.79
C GLY A 38 25.53 10.79 8.33
N TYR A 39 24.54 11.07 7.47
CA TYR A 39 23.64 10.06 6.90
C TYR A 39 24.25 9.36 5.69
N LEU A 40 24.93 10.09 4.79
CA LEU A 40 25.51 9.54 3.55
C LEU A 40 26.59 8.48 3.80
N LYS A 41 27.22 8.48 4.98
CA LYS A 41 28.25 7.50 5.38
C LYS A 41 27.68 6.20 5.95
N ASP A 42 26.38 6.16 6.25
CA ASP A 42 25.76 4.94 6.77
C ASP A 42 25.88 3.85 5.69
N PRO A 43 26.37 2.64 6.03
CA PRO A 43 26.55 1.56 5.04
C PRO A 43 25.25 1.10 4.40
N ARG A 44 24.12 1.43 5.00
CA ARG A 44 22.79 1.14 4.48
C ARG A 44 22.37 2.15 3.41
N TYR A 45 23.04 3.32 3.35
CA TYR A 45 22.70 4.41 2.45
C TYR A 45 22.70 3.96 0.98
N ILE A 46 21.76 4.42 0.17
CA ILE A 46 21.67 4.02 -1.24
C ILE A 46 22.77 4.70 -2.05
N HIS A 47 23.48 3.89 -2.84
CA HIS A 47 24.56 4.32 -3.71
C HIS A 47 24.30 3.85 -5.15
N PHE A 48 24.72 4.65 -6.12
CA PHE A 48 24.80 4.28 -7.53
C PHE A 48 26.20 4.62 -8.02
N ASP A 49 26.85 3.71 -8.75
CA ASP A 49 28.26 3.85 -9.15
C ASP A 49 29.20 4.21 -7.95
N GLY A 50 28.94 3.60 -6.79
CA GLY A 50 29.67 3.87 -5.54
C GLY A 50 29.45 5.26 -4.93
N ARG A 51 28.54 6.08 -5.47
CA ARG A 51 28.25 7.45 -5.01
C ARG A 51 26.90 7.52 -4.27
N PRO A 52 26.84 8.14 -3.08
CA PRO A 52 25.59 8.22 -2.33
C PRO A 52 24.62 9.20 -3.01
N ILE A 53 23.33 8.86 -3.06
CA ILE A 53 22.30 9.69 -3.69
C ILE A 53 21.72 10.75 -2.73
N LEU A 54 21.70 12.02 -3.12
CA LEU A 54 20.98 13.09 -2.42
C LEU A 54 19.91 13.68 -3.34
N MET A 55 18.66 13.31 -3.09
CA MET A 55 17.53 13.85 -3.85
C MET A 55 17.12 15.22 -3.31
N VAL A 56 16.93 16.20 -4.19
CA VAL A 56 16.55 17.59 -3.88
C VAL A 56 15.21 17.89 -4.52
N TYR A 57 14.22 18.31 -3.72
CA TYR A 57 12.84 18.43 -4.18
C TYR A 57 12.62 19.61 -5.15
N ARG A 58 13.12 20.80 -4.82
CA ARG A 58 12.93 22.04 -5.60
C ARG A 58 14.26 22.79 -5.74
N PRO A 59 15.18 22.38 -6.61
CA PRO A 59 16.48 23.06 -6.71
C PRO A 59 16.36 24.51 -7.18
N GLY A 60 15.28 24.89 -7.88
CA GLY A 60 15.03 26.27 -8.29
C GLY A 60 14.82 27.27 -7.14
N THR A 61 14.61 26.82 -5.91
CA THR A 61 14.56 27.71 -4.73
C THR A 61 15.94 28.07 -4.20
N ILE A 62 17.00 27.38 -4.65
CA ILE A 62 18.38 27.62 -4.24
C ILE A 62 18.94 28.77 -5.10
N PRO A 63 19.40 29.89 -4.49
CA PRO A 63 20.03 30.98 -5.23
C PRO A 63 21.28 30.50 -5.96
N ASP A 64 21.34 30.73 -7.28
CA ASP A 64 22.42 30.26 -8.15
C ASP A 64 22.77 28.79 -7.90
N ALA A 65 21.75 27.93 -8.05
CA ALA A 65 21.86 26.49 -7.80
C ALA A 65 23.10 25.85 -8.43
N PRO A 66 23.47 26.12 -9.71
CA PRO A 66 24.69 25.54 -10.29
C PRO A 66 25.95 25.88 -9.49
N ALA A 67 26.14 27.14 -9.10
CA ALA A 67 27.28 27.53 -8.29
C ALA A 67 27.23 26.92 -6.88
N ALA A 68 26.03 26.83 -6.28
CA ALA A 68 25.85 26.21 -4.97
C ALA A 68 26.25 24.73 -4.96
N PHE A 69 25.76 23.94 -5.91
CA PHE A 69 26.11 22.51 -5.99
C PHE A 69 27.59 22.29 -6.30
N VAL A 70 28.26 23.15 -7.08
CA VAL A 70 29.72 23.09 -7.28
C VAL A 70 30.46 23.30 -5.96
N ARG A 71 30.07 24.30 -5.15
CA ARG A 71 30.68 24.54 -3.83
C ARG A 71 30.45 23.35 -2.90
N TRP A 72 29.22 22.85 -2.80
CA TRP A 72 28.88 21.73 -1.93
C TRP A 72 29.64 20.45 -2.30
N ARG A 73 29.81 20.13 -3.58
CA ARG A 73 30.67 19.01 -4.02
C ARG A 73 32.09 19.14 -3.49
N GLY A 74 32.68 20.33 -3.61
CA GLY A 74 34.01 20.62 -3.07
C GLY A 74 34.07 20.42 -1.55
N MET A 75 33.04 20.85 -0.82
CA MET A 75 32.94 20.65 0.63
C MET A 75 32.80 19.17 1.02
N PHE A 76 31.91 18.41 0.36
CA PHE A 76 31.75 16.98 0.60
C PHE A 76 33.08 16.22 0.37
N GLN A 77 33.78 16.54 -0.72
CA GLN A 77 35.06 15.90 -1.03
C GLN A 77 36.13 16.26 0.00
N ASN A 78 36.32 17.55 0.29
CA ASN A 78 37.41 18.02 1.16
C ASN A 78 37.20 17.65 2.63
N ARG A 79 35.96 17.67 3.12
CA ARG A 79 35.63 17.46 4.54
C ARG A 79 35.34 16.01 4.88
N HIS A 80 34.82 15.25 3.91
CA HIS A 80 34.29 13.90 4.17
C HIS A 80 34.74 12.83 3.19
N GLY A 81 35.46 13.19 2.13
CA GLY A 81 35.83 12.24 1.07
C GLY A 81 34.62 11.66 0.34
N LEU A 82 33.50 12.39 0.32
CA LEU A 82 32.25 11.96 -0.32
C LEU A 82 32.06 12.69 -1.65
N ASN A 83 31.46 11.98 -2.62
CA ASN A 83 31.07 12.54 -3.92
C ASN A 83 29.61 12.17 -4.24
N PRO A 84 28.62 12.83 -3.61
CA PRO A 84 27.22 12.48 -3.81
C PRO A 84 26.73 12.72 -5.25
N LEU A 85 25.73 11.95 -5.65
CA LEU A 85 24.87 12.20 -6.80
C LEU A 85 23.70 13.07 -6.36
N PHE A 86 23.60 14.30 -6.87
CA PHE A 86 22.46 15.15 -6.59
C PHE A 86 21.37 14.94 -7.64
N VAL A 87 20.16 14.60 -7.19
CA VAL A 87 19.05 14.18 -8.06
C VAL A 87 17.85 15.08 -7.87
N MET A 88 17.37 15.71 -8.94
CA MET A 88 16.23 16.62 -8.91
C MET A 88 14.89 15.89 -8.87
N GLY A 89 13.97 16.29 -8.00
CA GLY A 89 12.56 15.94 -8.15
C GLY A 89 11.92 16.70 -9.32
N GLN A 90 11.29 16.00 -10.27
CA GLN A 90 10.53 16.63 -11.35
C GLN A 90 9.16 17.08 -10.84
N ALA A 91 9.12 18.25 -10.21
CA ALA A 91 7.92 18.88 -9.66
C ALA A 91 7.78 20.33 -10.17
N PHE A 92 6.57 20.88 -10.13
CA PHE A 92 6.29 22.30 -10.47
C PHE A 92 6.80 22.80 -11.83
N GLY A 93 6.93 21.91 -12.82
CA GLY A 93 7.40 22.26 -14.18
C GLY A 93 8.92 22.19 -14.36
N ASP A 94 9.68 21.89 -13.31
CA ASP A 94 11.11 21.63 -13.43
C ASP A 94 11.35 20.22 -13.99
N GLU A 95 11.97 20.14 -15.18
CA GLU A 95 12.23 18.86 -15.85
C GLU A 95 13.71 18.56 -16.04
N ASN A 96 14.50 19.52 -16.52
CA ASN A 96 15.90 19.28 -16.87
C ASN A 96 16.85 19.58 -15.68
N PRO A 97 17.50 18.57 -15.07
CA PRO A 97 18.42 18.75 -13.95
C PRO A 97 19.70 19.53 -14.31
N ASP A 98 20.10 19.55 -15.59
CA ASP A 98 21.31 20.23 -16.05
C ASP A 98 21.25 21.75 -15.80
N LEU A 99 20.04 22.32 -15.83
CA LEU A 99 19.80 23.74 -15.57
C LEU A 99 20.19 24.16 -14.14
N PHE A 100 20.28 23.19 -13.22
CA PHE A 100 20.61 23.40 -11.81
C PHE A 100 21.98 22.81 -11.42
N GLY A 101 22.72 22.21 -12.37
CA GLY A 101 24.01 21.56 -12.08
C GLY A 101 23.90 20.22 -11.34
N LEU A 102 22.77 19.52 -11.50
CA LEU A 102 22.46 18.24 -10.85
C LEU A 102 22.83 17.04 -11.75
N ASP A 103 23.07 15.87 -11.16
CA ASP A 103 23.54 14.67 -11.87
C ASP A 103 22.41 13.93 -12.62
N GLY A 104 21.16 14.13 -12.23
CA GLY A 104 20.00 13.45 -12.80
C GLY A 104 18.69 13.90 -12.17
N ALA A 105 17.60 13.24 -12.54
CA ALA A 105 16.27 13.56 -12.04
C ALA A 105 15.49 12.30 -11.60
N ILE A 106 14.41 12.51 -10.85
CA ILE A 106 13.43 11.49 -10.45
C ILE A 106 12.02 12.02 -10.73
N GLU A 107 11.18 11.20 -11.34
CA GLU A 107 9.78 11.57 -11.57
C GLU A 107 9.03 11.70 -10.25
N PHE A 108 8.14 12.69 -10.17
CA PHE A 108 7.27 12.92 -9.02
C PHE A 108 5.80 12.90 -9.47
N PRO A 109 5.24 11.72 -9.82
CA PRO A 109 3.85 11.60 -10.25
C PRO A 109 2.91 12.05 -9.13
N PRO A 110 1.73 12.61 -9.48
CA PRO A 110 1.08 12.53 -10.79
C PRO A 110 1.43 13.70 -11.74
N HIS A 111 2.05 14.78 -11.26
CA HIS A 111 2.09 16.07 -11.94
C HIS A 111 2.56 16.03 -13.40
N LYS A 112 3.74 15.48 -13.67
CA LYS A 112 4.28 15.39 -15.04
C LYS A 112 3.56 14.32 -15.87
N VAL A 113 3.15 13.22 -15.25
CA VAL A 113 2.62 12.05 -15.97
C VAL A 113 1.18 12.24 -16.45
N VAL A 114 0.41 13.15 -15.83
CA VAL A 114 -0.91 13.55 -16.32
C VAL A 114 -0.85 14.55 -17.47
N SER A 115 0.35 15.06 -17.80
CA SER A 115 0.51 16.07 -18.84
C SER A 115 0.18 15.45 -20.21
N GLY A 116 -0.92 15.92 -20.81
CA GLY A 116 -1.45 15.39 -22.07
C GLY A 116 -2.57 14.36 -21.93
N CYS A 117 -2.96 13.97 -20.71
CA CYS A 117 -4.14 13.14 -20.47
C CYS A 117 -5.43 13.96 -20.52
N SER A 118 -6.53 13.31 -20.87
CA SER A 118 -7.87 13.92 -20.92
C SER A 118 -8.50 14.00 -19.53
N LEU A 119 -9.32 15.03 -19.31
CA LEU A 119 -10.10 15.15 -18.08
C LEU A 119 -11.34 14.26 -18.17
N LEU A 120 -11.56 13.44 -17.13
CA LEU A 120 -12.71 12.55 -16.97
C LEU A 120 -13.86 13.24 -16.21
N ASN A 121 -13.76 14.54 -15.92
CA ASN A 121 -14.69 15.28 -15.07
C ASN A 121 -16.17 15.12 -15.47
N ASP A 122 -16.48 15.11 -16.76
CA ASP A 122 -17.86 15.03 -17.28
C ASP A 122 -18.44 13.61 -17.24
N GLU A 123 -17.60 12.59 -17.05
CA GLU A 123 -17.99 11.17 -17.04
C GLU A 123 -18.15 10.61 -15.62
N VAL A 124 -17.52 11.26 -14.64
CA VAL A 124 -17.60 10.85 -13.22
C VAL A 124 -18.75 11.57 -12.52
N LYS A 125 -19.57 10.80 -11.81
CA LYS A 125 -20.57 11.37 -10.92
C LYS A 125 -19.91 11.96 -9.67
N VAL A 126 -19.76 13.28 -9.65
CA VAL A 126 -19.28 14.02 -8.48
C VAL A 126 -20.47 14.42 -7.58
N PHE A 127 -20.33 14.19 -6.27
CA PHE A 127 -21.37 14.52 -5.28
C PHE A 127 -21.20 15.92 -4.66
N ASP A 128 -20.01 16.49 -4.75
CA ASP A 128 -19.74 17.88 -4.37
C ASP A 128 -20.13 18.80 -5.54
N ASN A 129 -21.14 19.65 -5.32
CA ASN A 129 -21.64 20.58 -6.33
C ASN A 129 -20.65 21.71 -6.64
N ASP A 130 -19.68 21.96 -5.75
CA ASP A 130 -18.68 23.01 -5.88
C ASP A 130 -17.32 22.47 -6.38
N PHE A 131 -17.28 21.20 -6.81
CA PHE A 131 -16.07 20.57 -7.29
C PHE A 131 -15.55 21.23 -8.59
N SER A 132 -14.30 21.65 -8.55
CA SER A 132 -13.54 22.30 -9.62
C SER A 132 -12.14 21.69 -9.80
N GLY A 133 -11.89 20.54 -9.16
CA GLY A 133 -10.66 19.79 -9.27
C GLY A 133 -10.53 19.09 -10.62
N GLN A 134 -9.43 18.37 -10.80
CA GLN A 134 -9.11 17.64 -12.01
C GLN A 134 -9.25 16.14 -11.76
N ILE A 135 -9.99 15.43 -12.61
CA ILE A 135 -10.13 13.99 -12.55
C ILE A 135 -9.52 13.41 -13.82
N TYR A 136 -8.57 12.49 -13.69
CA TYR A 136 -7.94 11.79 -14.80
C TYR A 136 -8.24 10.29 -14.70
N ASP A 137 -8.34 9.60 -15.83
CA ASP A 137 -8.38 8.13 -15.84
C ASP A 137 -7.00 7.56 -15.51
N TYR A 138 -6.93 6.70 -14.50
CA TYR A 138 -5.67 6.10 -14.06
C TYR A 138 -5.05 5.24 -15.18
N GLY A 139 -5.85 4.52 -15.96
CA GLY A 139 -5.38 3.69 -17.07
C GLY A 139 -4.70 4.51 -18.16
N GLU A 140 -5.30 5.63 -18.56
CA GLU A 140 -4.73 6.60 -19.52
C GLU A 140 -3.40 7.16 -19.01
N VAL A 141 -3.29 7.49 -17.72
CA VAL A 141 -2.04 7.97 -17.11
C VAL A 141 -0.94 6.90 -17.13
N VAL A 142 -1.30 5.62 -16.92
CA VAL A 142 -0.36 4.50 -17.08
C VAL A 142 0.15 4.44 -18.52
N ASP A 143 -0.75 4.48 -19.51
CA ASP A 143 -0.36 4.43 -20.93
C ASP A 143 0.51 5.63 -21.33
N ALA A 144 0.13 6.84 -20.91
CA ALA A 144 0.90 8.06 -21.16
C ALA A 144 2.30 8.01 -20.53
N SER A 145 2.41 7.53 -19.28
CA SER A 145 3.70 7.35 -18.61
C SER A 145 4.58 6.34 -19.37
N LEU A 146 4.04 5.17 -19.72
CA LEU A 146 4.81 4.13 -20.42
C LEU A 146 5.25 4.57 -21.83
N ALA A 147 4.49 5.45 -22.48
CA ALA A 147 4.79 6.00 -23.79
C ALA A 147 5.81 7.16 -23.79
N GLN A 148 6.22 7.68 -22.62
CA GLN A 148 7.15 8.82 -22.58
C GLN A 148 8.48 8.53 -23.29
N PRO A 149 8.98 9.47 -24.12
CA PRO A 149 10.26 9.33 -24.79
C PRO A 149 11.42 9.35 -23.77
N GLN A 150 12.56 8.82 -24.19
CA GLN A 150 13.77 8.85 -23.38
C GLN A 150 14.27 10.29 -23.19
N THR A 151 14.71 10.62 -21.98
CA THR A 151 15.32 11.90 -21.65
C THR A 151 16.81 11.93 -22.00
N PRO A 152 17.38 13.12 -22.32
CA PRO A 152 18.81 13.26 -22.57
C PRO A 152 19.67 13.20 -21.30
N PHE A 153 19.05 13.20 -20.11
CA PHE A 153 19.69 13.12 -18.80
C PHE A 153 19.26 11.84 -18.05
N PRO A 154 20.05 11.36 -17.06
CA PRO A 154 19.67 10.23 -16.21
C PRO A 154 18.36 10.51 -15.45
N LEU A 155 17.38 9.61 -15.58
CA LEU A 155 16.06 9.75 -14.98
C LEU A 155 15.64 8.46 -14.26
N ILE A 156 15.33 8.57 -12.98
CA ILE A 156 14.63 7.53 -12.23
C ILE A 156 13.13 7.67 -12.51
N ARG A 157 12.56 6.67 -13.18
CA ARG A 157 11.12 6.61 -13.48
C ARG A 157 10.33 6.22 -12.24
N THR A 158 9.14 6.78 -12.07
CA THR A 158 8.33 6.60 -10.85
C THR A 158 6.87 6.26 -11.16
N ALA A 159 6.35 5.20 -10.55
CA ALA A 159 4.92 4.87 -10.55
C ALA A 159 4.23 5.35 -9.26
N ALA A 160 2.91 5.52 -9.29
CA ALA A 160 2.12 5.80 -8.09
C ALA A 160 0.98 4.77 -7.93
N PRO A 161 0.73 4.20 -6.73
CA PRO A 161 -0.38 3.27 -6.53
C PRO A 161 -1.74 3.90 -6.83
N SER A 162 -1.95 5.14 -6.42
CA SER A 162 -3.16 5.93 -6.69
C SER A 162 -2.84 7.40 -6.43
N TRP A 163 -3.83 8.27 -6.60
CA TRP A 163 -3.74 9.66 -6.15
C TRP A 163 -5.12 10.29 -5.97
N ASP A 164 -5.36 10.89 -4.81
CA ASP A 164 -6.51 11.74 -4.51
C ASP A 164 -6.10 12.67 -3.36
N ASN A 165 -5.85 13.95 -3.70
CA ASN A 165 -5.54 14.97 -2.71
C ASN A 165 -6.69 15.94 -2.44
N ASP A 166 -7.94 15.57 -2.77
CA ASP A 166 -9.12 16.40 -2.51
C ASP A 166 -9.32 16.64 -1.01
N ALA A 167 -9.00 15.65 -0.16
CA ALA A 167 -9.04 15.80 1.30
C ALA A 167 -8.15 16.95 1.82
N ARG A 168 -7.06 17.29 1.11
CA ARG A 168 -6.19 18.44 1.42
C ARG A 168 -6.60 19.70 0.67
N ARG A 169 -7.19 19.55 -0.50
CA ARG A 169 -7.52 20.61 -1.45
C ARG A 169 -9.00 20.54 -1.81
N GLN A 170 -9.87 20.65 -0.80
CA GLN A 170 -11.31 20.46 -0.92
C GLN A 170 -11.89 21.07 -2.21
N GLY A 171 -12.44 20.22 -3.07
CA GLY A 171 -13.08 20.57 -4.33
C GLY A 171 -12.12 21.08 -5.42
N LYS A 172 -10.81 21.02 -5.21
CA LYS A 172 -9.76 21.64 -6.05
C LYS A 172 -8.53 20.75 -6.22
N GLY A 173 -8.61 19.50 -5.76
CA GLY A 173 -7.54 18.52 -5.87
C GLY A 173 -7.37 17.99 -7.29
N LEU A 174 -6.42 17.07 -7.40
CA LEU A 174 -6.25 16.18 -8.53
C LEU A 174 -6.61 14.77 -8.06
N VAL A 175 -7.36 14.03 -8.87
CA VAL A 175 -7.77 12.65 -8.62
C VAL A 175 -7.39 11.79 -9.82
N LEU A 176 -6.74 10.66 -9.55
CA LEU A 176 -6.57 9.58 -10.52
C LEU A 176 -7.66 8.53 -10.28
N HIS A 177 -8.72 8.60 -11.09
CA HIS A 177 -9.89 7.74 -10.96
C HIS A 177 -9.64 6.36 -11.58
N GLY A 178 -10.21 5.32 -10.97
CA GLY A 178 -10.13 3.95 -11.51
C GLY A 178 -8.82 3.21 -11.21
N SER A 179 -8.02 3.65 -10.24
CA SER A 179 -6.83 2.89 -9.83
C SER A 179 -7.19 1.49 -9.32
N THR A 180 -6.42 0.50 -9.76
CA THR A 180 -6.50 -0.90 -9.32
C THR A 180 -5.11 -1.50 -9.15
N PRO A 181 -4.93 -2.52 -8.30
CA PRO A 181 -3.67 -3.26 -8.21
C PRO A 181 -3.18 -3.81 -9.56
N GLU A 182 -4.08 -4.16 -10.46
CA GLU A 182 -3.80 -4.62 -11.83
C GLU A 182 -3.14 -3.53 -12.68
N LEU A 183 -3.72 -2.33 -12.70
CA LEU A 183 -3.21 -1.22 -13.51
C LEU A 183 -1.88 -0.71 -12.95
N TYR A 184 -1.75 -0.66 -11.61
CA TYR A 184 -0.50 -0.33 -10.95
C TYR A 184 0.60 -1.37 -11.24
N GLU A 185 0.28 -2.67 -11.22
CA GLU A 185 1.21 -3.75 -11.60
C GLU A 185 1.71 -3.56 -13.04
N ARG A 186 0.81 -3.22 -13.98
CA ARG A 186 1.16 -2.91 -15.37
C ARG A 186 2.11 -1.72 -15.46
N TRP A 187 1.82 -0.64 -14.74
CA TRP A 187 2.65 0.56 -14.73
C TRP A 187 4.04 0.25 -14.21
N LEU A 188 4.13 -0.33 -13.01
CA LEU A 188 5.41 -0.64 -12.39
C LEU A 188 6.21 -1.65 -13.20
N GLY A 189 5.56 -2.70 -13.73
CA GLY A 189 6.20 -3.71 -14.59
C GLY A 189 6.80 -3.09 -15.85
N GLY A 190 6.05 -2.23 -16.55
CA GLY A 190 6.56 -1.53 -17.73
C GLY A 190 7.73 -0.58 -17.42
N LEU A 191 7.72 0.09 -16.26
CA LEU A 191 8.86 0.90 -15.83
C LEU A 191 10.08 0.04 -15.50
N ILE A 192 9.90 -1.12 -14.86
CA ILE A 192 10.98 -2.07 -14.58
C ILE A 192 11.62 -2.55 -15.89
N GLU A 193 10.82 -2.95 -16.88
CA GLU A 193 11.31 -3.36 -18.20
C GLU A 193 12.14 -2.25 -18.87
N GLN A 194 11.67 -1.00 -18.80
CA GLN A 194 12.41 0.15 -19.32
C GLN A 194 13.73 0.38 -18.56
N ALA A 195 13.73 0.26 -17.23
CA ALA A 195 14.91 0.48 -16.40
C ALA A 195 16.04 -0.54 -16.66
N GLN A 196 15.72 -1.77 -17.09
CA GLN A 196 16.72 -2.77 -17.48
C GLN A 196 17.59 -2.32 -18.67
N THR A 197 17.07 -1.44 -19.53
CA THR A 197 17.82 -0.90 -20.68
C THR A 197 18.23 0.55 -20.51
N ARG A 198 17.56 1.28 -19.60
CA ARG A 198 17.77 2.70 -19.31
C ARG A 198 18.25 2.85 -17.87
N THR A 199 19.49 2.47 -17.62
CA THR A 199 20.06 2.45 -16.27
C THR A 199 20.36 3.85 -15.74
N PHE A 200 20.28 4.01 -14.42
CA PHE A 200 20.66 5.21 -13.69
C PHE A 200 22.04 5.00 -13.09
N PHE A 201 23.06 5.63 -13.67
CA PHE A 201 24.47 5.45 -13.25
C PHE A 201 24.89 3.97 -13.20
N GLY A 202 24.49 3.20 -14.23
CA GLY A 202 24.88 1.79 -14.39
C GLY A 202 23.87 0.78 -13.84
N ASP A 203 23.02 1.18 -12.89
CA ASP A 203 22.06 0.27 -12.26
C ASP A 203 20.61 0.49 -12.75
N PRO A 204 19.82 -0.58 -12.96
CA PRO A 204 18.39 -0.45 -13.20
C PRO A 204 17.67 -0.05 -11.91
N VAL A 205 16.86 1.01 -11.96
CA VAL A 205 16.11 1.49 -10.81
C VAL A 205 14.77 2.07 -11.23
N VAL A 206 13.75 1.78 -10.40
CA VAL A 206 12.46 2.45 -10.44
C VAL A 206 12.07 2.92 -9.03
N CYS A 207 11.14 3.85 -8.98
CA CYS A 207 10.62 4.42 -7.75
C CYS A 207 9.10 4.24 -7.66
N ILE A 208 8.59 4.17 -6.43
CA ILE A 208 7.16 4.21 -6.14
C ILE A 208 6.86 5.43 -5.26
N ASN A 209 5.96 6.30 -5.73
CA ASN A 209 5.37 7.39 -4.98
C ASN A 209 3.96 6.97 -4.49
N ALA A 210 3.76 6.54 -3.25
CA ALA A 210 4.71 6.48 -2.13
C ALA A 210 4.52 5.22 -1.28
N TRP A 211 5.29 5.10 -0.19
CA TRP A 211 5.00 4.11 0.85
C TRP A 211 3.67 4.43 1.56
N ASN A 212 3.53 5.64 2.08
CA ASN A 212 2.44 6.01 3.00
C ASN A 212 1.98 7.47 2.84
N GLU A 213 1.89 8.00 1.61
CA GLU A 213 1.35 9.34 1.37
C GLU A 213 -0.19 9.32 1.41
N TRP A 214 -0.72 9.05 2.60
CA TRP A 214 -2.15 8.90 2.85
C TRP A 214 -2.96 10.15 2.54
N ALA A 215 -2.36 11.33 2.74
CA ALA A 215 -3.05 12.60 2.54
C ALA A 215 -3.29 12.93 1.06
N GLU A 216 -2.62 12.22 0.15
CA GLU A 216 -2.79 12.33 -1.30
C GLU A 216 -3.24 11.00 -1.92
N GLY A 217 -3.70 10.04 -1.10
CA GLY A 217 -4.18 8.73 -1.58
C GLY A 217 -3.10 7.83 -2.22
N ALA A 218 -1.83 8.24 -2.20
CA ALA A 218 -0.71 7.57 -2.87
C ALA A 218 0.04 6.63 -1.93
N TYR A 219 -0.67 5.71 -1.30
CA TYR A 219 -0.11 4.76 -0.33
C TYR A 219 0.05 3.35 -0.92
N LEU A 220 1.20 2.75 -0.69
CA LEU A 220 1.49 1.33 -0.91
C LEU A 220 1.26 0.50 0.37
N GLU A 221 1.29 1.16 1.53
CA GLU A 221 0.99 0.60 2.84
C GLU A 221 -0.40 -0.08 2.84
N PRO A 222 -0.54 -1.29 3.44
CA PRO A 222 -1.80 -2.00 3.46
C PRO A 222 -2.94 -1.22 4.13
N ASP A 223 -4.11 -1.23 3.51
CA ASP A 223 -5.32 -0.57 3.99
C ASP A 223 -6.43 -1.59 4.34
N GLN A 224 -7.64 -1.10 4.64
CA GLN A 224 -8.80 -1.98 4.87
C GLN A 224 -9.51 -2.41 3.57
N HIS A 225 -9.29 -1.72 2.46
CA HIS A 225 -10.04 -1.93 1.22
C HIS A 225 -9.36 -2.93 0.29
N PHE A 226 -8.08 -2.69 -0.01
CA PHE A 226 -7.22 -3.53 -0.82
C PHE A 226 -6.28 -4.42 0.01
N GLY A 227 -6.12 -4.17 1.31
CA GLY A 227 -5.20 -4.93 2.15
C GLY A 227 -3.80 -4.91 1.55
N SER A 228 -3.19 -6.09 1.38
CA SER A 228 -1.85 -6.21 0.79
C SER A 228 -1.84 -6.31 -0.75
N ALA A 229 -2.95 -6.00 -1.45
CA ALA A 229 -3.03 -6.22 -2.90
C ALA A 229 -2.00 -5.42 -3.71
N TYR A 230 -1.75 -4.15 -3.36
CA TYR A 230 -0.71 -3.33 -4.01
C TYR A 230 0.71 -3.84 -3.72
N LEU A 231 0.98 -4.32 -2.50
CA LEU A 231 2.25 -4.99 -2.18
C LEU A 231 2.45 -6.26 -2.99
N ASN A 232 1.40 -7.07 -3.13
CA ASN A 232 1.43 -8.27 -3.95
C ASN A 232 1.63 -7.93 -5.44
N ALA A 233 1.03 -6.83 -5.92
CA ALA A 233 1.28 -6.31 -7.27
C ALA A 233 2.74 -5.88 -7.46
N THR A 234 3.32 -5.15 -6.51
CA THR A 234 4.74 -4.82 -6.51
C THR A 234 5.62 -6.08 -6.55
N ALA A 235 5.34 -7.07 -5.70
CA ALA A 235 6.10 -8.32 -5.68
C ALA A 235 6.04 -9.06 -7.02
N ARG A 236 4.87 -9.12 -7.67
CA ARG A 236 4.73 -9.72 -9.01
C ARG A 236 5.51 -8.96 -10.08
N ALA A 237 5.39 -7.63 -10.12
CA ALA A 237 6.12 -6.80 -11.06
C ALA A 237 7.64 -6.96 -10.91
N CYS A 238 8.17 -7.02 -9.69
CA CYS A 238 9.60 -7.17 -9.45
C CYS A 238 10.14 -8.57 -9.71
N THR A 239 9.35 -9.61 -9.44
CA THR A 239 9.82 -11.01 -9.58
C THR A 239 9.53 -11.59 -10.97
N GLY A 240 8.74 -10.90 -11.79
CA GLY A 240 8.17 -11.48 -13.01
C GLY A 240 7.24 -12.66 -12.74
N SER A 241 6.83 -12.88 -11.47
CA SER A 241 5.88 -13.92 -11.12
C SER A 241 4.58 -13.60 -11.81
N SER A 242 4.21 -14.40 -12.82
CA SER A 242 2.88 -14.31 -13.38
C SER A 242 1.88 -14.43 -12.25
N ARG A 243 0.77 -13.69 -12.32
CA ARG A 243 -0.44 -14.11 -11.63
C ARG A 243 -0.63 -15.56 -12.02
N ASN A 244 -0.36 -16.48 -11.10
CA ASN A 244 -0.72 -17.86 -11.30
C ASN A 244 -2.24 -17.81 -11.33
N HIS A 245 -2.80 -17.64 -12.52
CA HIS A 245 -4.17 -17.95 -12.85
C HIS A 245 -4.35 -19.48 -12.78
N SER A 246 -3.74 -20.17 -11.81
CA SER A 246 -4.53 -21.18 -11.13
C SER A 246 -5.73 -20.41 -10.61
N GLN A 247 -6.81 -20.37 -11.41
CA GLN A 247 -8.12 -19.93 -11.00
C GLN A 247 -8.30 -20.56 -9.62
N SER A 248 -8.17 -19.75 -8.57
CA SER A 248 -8.28 -20.27 -7.22
C SER A 248 -9.75 -20.60 -7.08
N ARG A 249 -10.06 -21.87 -7.34
CA ARG A 249 -11.41 -22.38 -7.38
C ARG A 249 -11.92 -22.47 -5.96
N LEU A 250 -12.87 -21.60 -5.65
CA LEU A 250 -13.36 -21.42 -4.29
C LEU A 250 -14.85 -21.72 -4.22
N LEU A 251 -15.21 -22.60 -3.29
CA LEU A 251 -16.62 -22.79 -2.95
C LEU A 251 -17.04 -21.75 -1.91
N LEU A 252 -18.17 -21.10 -2.15
CA LEU A 252 -18.80 -20.16 -1.22
C LEU A 252 -20.06 -20.82 -0.67
N ILE A 253 -20.01 -21.24 0.59
CA ILE A 253 -21.06 -22.04 1.20
C ILE A 253 -21.96 -21.17 2.09
N GLY A 254 -23.27 -21.23 1.84
CA GLY A 254 -24.30 -20.54 2.62
C GLY A 254 -25.43 -21.49 3.03
N HIS A 255 -26.20 -21.12 4.05
CA HIS A 255 -27.24 -22.03 4.56
C HIS A 255 -28.53 -22.01 3.74
N ASP A 256 -28.92 -20.85 3.20
CA ASP A 256 -30.05 -20.71 2.27
C ASP A 256 -29.95 -19.41 1.46
N ALA A 257 -30.95 -19.12 0.63
CA ALA A 257 -31.02 -17.88 -0.16
C ALA A 257 -32.09 -16.89 0.34
N PHE A 258 -32.50 -16.93 1.61
CA PHE A 258 -33.42 -15.93 2.13
C PHE A 258 -32.76 -14.55 2.28
N PRO A 259 -33.50 -13.44 2.13
CA PRO A 259 -32.94 -12.10 2.16
C PRO A 259 -32.61 -11.63 3.60
N ALA A 260 -31.51 -12.15 4.14
CA ALA A 260 -30.96 -11.76 5.44
C ALA A 260 -29.46 -11.43 5.36
N GLY A 261 -28.89 -11.00 6.49
CA GLY A 261 -27.54 -10.44 6.54
C GLY A 261 -26.43 -11.41 6.11
N ALA A 262 -26.51 -12.68 6.51
CA ALA A 262 -25.51 -13.69 6.18
C ALA A 262 -25.45 -13.98 4.67
N GLN A 263 -26.61 -14.02 4.03
CA GLN A 263 -26.78 -14.30 2.60
C GLN A 263 -26.28 -13.11 1.78
N ARG A 264 -26.65 -11.89 2.16
CA ARG A 264 -26.10 -10.69 1.52
C ARG A 264 -24.58 -10.63 1.66
N LEU A 265 -24.04 -10.95 2.83
CA LEU A 265 -22.59 -11.01 3.05
C LEU A 265 -21.92 -12.02 2.13
N LEU A 266 -22.47 -13.23 1.98
CA LEU A 266 -21.92 -14.25 1.09
C LEU A 266 -21.97 -13.83 -0.38
N LEU A 267 -23.09 -13.24 -0.81
CA LEU A 267 -23.27 -12.75 -2.17
C LEU A 267 -22.25 -11.65 -2.51
N GLU A 268 -22.09 -10.65 -1.64
CA GLU A 268 -21.13 -9.56 -1.84
C GLU A 268 -19.68 -10.03 -1.72
N THR A 269 -19.41 -11.01 -0.86
CA THR A 269 -18.10 -11.69 -0.81
C THR A 269 -17.78 -12.32 -2.17
N GLY A 270 -18.75 -13.03 -2.78
CA GLY A 270 -18.56 -13.61 -4.11
C GLY A 270 -18.39 -12.57 -5.22
N ARG A 271 -19.17 -11.49 -5.21
CA ARG A 271 -18.99 -10.37 -6.15
C ARG A 271 -17.58 -9.77 -6.05
N THR A 272 -17.12 -9.51 -4.83
CA THR A 272 -15.80 -8.95 -4.56
C THR A 272 -14.69 -9.90 -5.01
N LEU A 273 -14.76 -11.18 -4.64
CA LEU A 273 -13.77 -12.20 -5.02
C LEU A 273 -13.69 -12.38 -6.55
N LYS A 274 -14.82 -12.32 -7.24
CA LYS A 274 -14.85 -12.43 -8.69
C LYS A 274 -14.34 -11.15 -9.37
N HIS A 275 -14.81 -9.97 -8.94
CA HIS A 275 -14.53 -8.71 -9.61
C HIS A 275 -13.13 -8.17 -9.29
N CYS A 276 -12.75 -8.15 -8.01
CA CYS A 276 -11.48 -7.57 -7.57
C CYS A 276 -10.31 -8.57 -7.61
N PHE A 277 -10.59 -9.87 -7.51
CA PHE A 277 -9.54 -10.90 -7.41
C PHE A 277 -9.57 -11.94 -8.53
N GLY A 278 -10.54 -11.89 -9.45
CA GLY A 278 -10.63 -12.84 -10.57
C GLY A 278 -10.82 -14.30 -10.16
N ALA A 279 -11.34 -14.56 -8.96
CA ALA A 279 -11.53 -15.91 -8.46
C ALA A 279 -12.62 -16.65 -9.25
N ASP A 280 -12.38 -17.93 -9.57
CA ASP A 280 -13.38 -18.83 -10.13
C ASP A 280 -14.19 -19.40 -8.96
N ILE A 281 -15.39 -18.88 -8.76
CA ILE A 281 -16.20 -19.18 -7.59
C ILE A 281 -17.43 -20.01 -7.97
N GLN A 282 -17.89 -20.82 -7.03
CA GLN A 282 -19.18 -21.49 -7.11
C GLN A 282 -19.89 -21.42 -5.76
N PHE A 283 -21.17 -21.04 -5.77
CA PHE A 283 -21.98 -21.05 -4.56
C PHE A 283 -22.59 -22.42 -4.32
N ILE A 284 -22.58 -22.85 -3.06
CA ILE A 284 -23.34 -24.00 -2.58
C ILE A 284 -24.23 -23.51 -1.45
N LEU A 285 -25.54 -23.61 -1.64
CA LEU A 285 -26.53 -23.24 -0.63
C LEU A 285 -27.16 -24.50 -0.04
N LEU A 286 -27.40 -24.52 1.27
CA LEU A 286 -28.02 -25.68 1.93
C LEU A 286 -29.57 -25.63 1.90
N GLY A 287 -30.12 -24.60 1.26
CA GLY A 287 -31.54 -24.31 1.20
C GLY A 287 -31.87 -23.29 0.11
N ASP A 288 -33.13 -23.24 -0.29
CA ASP A 288 -33.64 -22.32 -1.30
C ASP A 288 -33.97 -20.93 -0.69
N GLY A 289 -34.32 -19.95 -1.52
CA GLY A 289 -34.82 -18.65 -1.08
C GLY A 289 -34.84 -17.59 -2.19
N THR A 290 -35.38 -16.42 -1.86
CA THR A 290 -35.66 -15.35 -2.84
C THR A 290 -34.40 -14.80 -3.54
N LEU A 291 -33.22 -14.85 -2.92
CA LEU A 291 -31.97 -14.36 -3.52
C LEU A 291 -31.32 -15.35 -4.48
N LEU A 292 -31.87 -16.55 -4.68
CA LEU A 292 -31.20 -17.61 -5.45
C LEU A 292 -30.81 -17.18 -6.87
N ASP A 293 -31.68 -16.42 -7.53
CA ASP A 293 -31.37 -15.90 -8.88
C ASP A 293 -30.30 -14.82 -8.86
N GLU A 294 -30.23 -14.00 -7.81
CA GLU A 294 -29.14 -13.03 -7.64
C GLU A 294 -27.79 -13.74 -7.50
N TYR A 295 -27.71 -14.83 -6.72
CA TYR A 295 -26.50 -15.65 -6.65
C TYR A 295 -26.07 -16.20 -8.02
N ARG A 296 -27.04 -16.68 -8.81
CA ARG A 296 -26.80 -17.21 -10.16
C ARG A 296 -26.32 -16.16 -11.15
N THR A 297 -26.70 -14.89 -10.98
CA THR A 297 -26.14 -13.80 -11.81
C THR A 297 -24.65 -13.59 -11.54
N VAL A 298 -24.18 -13.91 -10.33
CA VAL A 298 -22.77 -13.74 -9.92
C VAL A 298 -21.94 -14.95 -10.35
N ALA A 299 -22.39 -16.18 -10.05
CA ALA A 299 -21.64 -17.40 -10.32
C ALA A 299 -22.53 -18.67 -10.34
N PRO A 300 -22.03 -19.81 -10.87
CA PRO A 300 -22.72 -21.09 -10.74
C PRO A 300 -23.15 -21.33 -9.29
N THR A 301 -24.41 -21.72 -9.10
CA THR A 301 -25.02 -21.87 -7.77
C THR A 301 -25.80 -23.18 -7.71
N GLU A 302 -25.47 -24.03 -6.75
CA GLU A 302 -26.19 -25.28 -6.48
C GLU A 302 -26.84 -25.24 -5.10
N VAL A 303 -28.03 -25.82 -4.99
CA VAL A 303 -28.69 -26.05 -3.70
C VAL A 303 -28.51 -27.53 -3.36
N LEU A 304 -27.78 -27.82 -2.29
CA LEU A 304 -27.58 -29.19 -1.79
C LEU A 304 -28.42 -29.38 -0.53
N THR A 305 -29.22 -30.44 -0.51
CA THR A 305 -29.99 -30.82 0.68
C THR A 305 -29.14 -31.69 1.60
N ASN A 306 -29.51 -31.80 2.88
CA ASN A 306 -28.76 -32.50 3.93
C ASN A 306 -28.66 -34.05 3.77
N ASP A 307 -28.80 -34.61 2.56
CA ASP A 307 -28.40 -36.00 2.31
C ASP A 307 -26.88 -36.08 2.17
N THR A 308 -26.23 -36.58 3.23
CA THR A 308 -24.77 -36.68 3.37
C THR A 308 -24.14 -37.50 2.23
N SER A 309 -24.80 -38.57 1.79
CA SER A 309 -24.23 -39.47 0.77
C SER A 309 -24.15 -38.81 -0.61
N THR A 310 -25.22 -38.12 -1.00
CA THR A 310 -25.31 -37.38 -2.26
C THR A 310 -24.47 -36.10 -2.22
N THR A 311 -24.48 -35.38 -1.10
CA THR A 311 -23.71 -34.13 -0.91
C THR A 311 -22.21 -34.39 -0.96
N THR A 312 -21.70 -35.37 -0.21
CA THR A 312 -20.27 -35.72 -0.23
C THR A 312 -19.83 -36.17 -1.64
N ALA A 313 -20.64 -36.96 -2.35
CA ALA A 313 -20.32 -37.36 -3.72
C ALA A 313 -20.21 -36.16 -4.67
N ARG A 314 -21.11 -35.17 -4.54
CA ARG A 314 -21.05 -33.93 -5.32
C ARG A 314 -19.81 -33.11 -4.98
N LEU A 315 -19.49 -32.93 -3.71
CA LEU A 315 -18.28 -32.22 -3.29
C LEU A 315 -17.00 -32.90 -3.78
N ARG A 316 -16.92 -34.24 -3.77
CA ARG A 316 -15.80 -34.98 -4.37
C ARG A 316 -15.67 -34.71 -5.87
N HIS A 317 -16.79 -34.56 -6.58
CA HIS A 317 -16.76 -34.18 -7.99
C HIS A 317 -16.24 -32.75 -8.18
N LEU A 318 -16.72 -31.78 -7.40
CA LEU A 318 -16.22 -30.40 -7.43
C LEU A 318 -14.72 -30.34 -7.10
N ARG A 319 -14.25 -31.16 -6.16
CA ARG A 319 -12.81 -31.29 -5.87
C ARG A 319 -12.02 -31.77 -7.07
N LYS A 320 -12.52 -32.76 -7.82
CA LYS A 320 -11.88 -33.21 -9.07
C LYS A 320 -11.86 -32.12 -10.15
N GLN A 321 -12.81 -31.19 -10.09
CA GLN A 321 -12.82 -29.98 -10.92
C GLN A 321 -11.89 -28.87 -10.39
N GLY A 322 -11.13 -29.11 -9.31
CA GLY A 322 -10.13 -28.17 -8.80
C GLY A 322 -10.55 -27.33 -7.61
N PHE A 323 -11.80 -27.45 -7.12
CA PHE A 323 -12.25 -26.77 -5.90
C PHE A 323 -11.63 -27.43 -4.65
N GLN A 324 -10.46 -26.93 -4.21
CA GLN A 324 -9.73 -27.47 -3.05
C GLN A 324 -9.93 -26.67 -1.76
N SER A 325 -10.55 -25.49 -1.87
CA SER A 325 -10.79 -24.56 -0.78
C SER A 325 -12.24 -24.09 -0.76
N ALA A 326 -12.78 -23.82 0.43
CA ALA A 326 -14.10 -23.24 0.60
C ALA A 326 -14.12 -22.15 1.69
N ILE A 327 -15.07 -21.22 1.58
CA ILE A 327 -15.50 -20.35 2.68
C ILE A 327 -16.86 -20.85 3.13
N VAL A 328 -16.95 -21.29 4.38
CA VAL A 328 -18.23 -21.61 5.03
C VAL A 328 -18.69 -20.37 5.77
N ASN A 329 -19.71 -19.71 5.22
CA ASN A 329 -20.24 -18.49 5.78
C ASN A 329 -21.39 -18.78 6.74
N SER A 330 -21.30 -18.28 7.98
CA SER A 330 -22.26 -18.46 9.08
C SER A 330 -22.21 -19.83 9.76
N ALA A 331 -22.40 -19.83 11.08
CA ALA A 331 -22.63 -21.05 11.86
C ALA A 331 -23.85 -21.85 11.38
N ALA A 332 -24.82 -21.22 10.72
CA ALA A 332 -25.97 -21.89 10.13
C ALA A 332 -25.59 -22.85 8.98
N SER A 333 -24.43 -22.62 8.35
CA SER A 333 -23.90 -23.46 7.27
C SER A 333 -23.02 -24.62 7.77
N SER A 334 -22.88 -24.78 9.10
CA SER A 334 -21.95 -25.75 9.71
C SER A 334 -22.23 -27.22 9.38
N ALA A 335 -23.46 -27.55 8.98
CA ALA A 335 -23.88 -28.92 8.69
C ALA A 335 -23.03 -29.58 7.58
N ILE A 336 -22.55 -28.81 6.60
CA ILE A 336 -21.77 -29.31 5.46
C ILE A 336 -20.29 -29.59 5.79
N ALA A 337 -19.82 -29.22 6.99
CA ALA A 337 -18.39 -29.30 7.33
C ALA A 337 -17.84 -30.74 7.29
N ALA A 338 -18.66 -31.72 7.69
CA ALA A 338 -18.29 -33.13 7.63
C ALA A 338 -18.13 -33.60 6.17
N ASP A 339 -19.05 -33.23 5.29
CA ASP A 339 -19.00 -33.58 3.87
C ASP A 339 -17.79 -32.92 3.17
N LEU A 340 -17.45 -31.68 3.52
CA LEU A 340 -16.25 -30.99 3.02
C LEU A 340 -14.97 -31.73 3.45
N ALA A 341 -14.87 -32.10 4.72
CA ALA A 341 -13.72 -32.83 5.25
C ALA A 341 -13.58 -34.21 4.60
N GLU A 342 -14.69 -34.95 4.42
CA GLU A 342 -14.72 -36.25 3.77
C GLU A 342 -14.40 -36.15 2.25
N ALA A 343 -14.85 -35.10 1.59
CA ALA A 343 -14.45 -34.78 0.23
C ALA A 343 -12.99 -34.31 0.15
N GLY A 344 -12.38 -33.93 1.28
CA GLY A 344 -11.05 -33.35 1.45
C GLY A 344 -10.88 -31.98 0.79
N ILE A 345 -11.93 -31.16 0.88
CA ILE A 345 -11.91 -29.73 0.60
C ILE A 345 -11.69 -29.02 1.94
N GLY A 346 -10.59 -28.29 2.08
CA GLY A 346 -10.37 -27.54 3.32
C GLY A 346 -11.09 -26.22 3.29
N PHE A 347 -11.48 -25.71 4.46
CA PHE A 347 -12.32 -24.52 4.51
C PHE A 347 -11.93 -23.54 5.60
N THR A 348 -12.21 -22.27 5.33
CA THR A 348 -12.23 -21.19 6.32
C THR A 348 -13.67 -21.02 6.81
N PHE A 349 -13.87 -21.04 8.11
CA PHE A 349 -15.19 -20.97 8.72
C PHE A 349 -15.44 -19.59 9.34
N LEU A 350 -16.46 -18.89 8.85
CA LEU A 350 -16.84 -17.57 9.33
C LEU A 350 -18.02 -17.71 10.30
N ILE A 351 -17.83 -17.26 11.53
CA ILE A 351 -18.86 -17.29 12.57
C ILE A 351 -19.14 -15.85 12.98
N HIS A 352 -20.25 -15.30 12.53
CA HIS A 352 -20.67 -13.93 12.81
C HIS A 352 -21.94 -13.86 13.67
N GLU A 353 -22.49 -15.00 14.08
CA GLU A 353 -23.63 -15.09 14.98
C GLU A 353 -23.26 -14.66 16.41
N LEU A 354 -24.16 -13.91 17.04
CA LEU A 354 -24.05 -13.65 18.47
C LEU A 354 -24.41 -14.92 19.27
N PRO A 355 -23.83 -15.12 20.48
CA PRO A 355 -24.06 -16.31 21.29
C PRO A 355 -25.54 -16.64 21.58
N ALA A 356 -26.39 -15.62 21.68
CA ALA A 356 -27.83 -15.83 21.88
C ALA A 356 -28.50 -16.50 20.67
N LEU A 357 -28.08 -16.14 19.44
CA LEU A 357 -28.60 -16.69 18.20
C LEU A 357 -28.12 -18.13 17.97
N LEU A 358 -26.86 -18.42 18.31
CA LEU A 358 -26.33 -19.79 18.27
C LEU A 358 -27.16 -20.74 19.15
N ARG A 359 -27.52 -20.30 20.36
CA ARG A 359 -28.37 -21.08 21.27
C ARG A 359 -29.80 -21.21 20.77
N SER A 360 -30.44 -20.11 20.36
CA SER A 360 -31.85 -20.12 19.94
C SER A 360 -32.09 -20.93 18.66
N ARG A 361 -31.07 -21.04 17.80
CA ARG A 361 -31.10 -21.84 16.56
C ARG A 361 -30.50 -23.24 16.71
N ASN A 362 -30.08 -23.62 17.92
CA ASN A 362 -29.45 -24.90 18.22
C ASN A 362 -28.21 -25.20 17.32
N LEU A 363 -27.40 -24.18 17.06
CA LEU A 363 -26.24 -24.26 16.16
C LEU A 363 -24.93 -24.59 16.88
N THR A 364 -24.89 -24.52 18.22
CA THR A 364 -23.64 -24.70 18.99
C THR A 364 -22.94 -26.02 18.70
N GLY A 365 -23.65 -27.16 18.78
CA GLY A 365 -23.05 -28.48 18.54
C GLY A 365 -22.55 -28.68 17.10
N PRO A 366 -23.38 -28.40 16.06
CA PRO A 366 -22.92 -28.42 14.67
C PRO A 366 -21.73 -27.49 14.39
N MET A 367 -21.74 -26.28 14.96
CA MET A 367 -20.67 -25.30 14.84
C MET A 367 -19.36 -25.82 15.45
N GLU A 368 -19.37 -26.36 16.67
CA GLU A 368 -18.17 -26.90 17.34
C GLU A 368 -17.53 -28.02 16.51
N LYS A 369 -18.34 -28.91 15.93
CA LYS A 369 -17.86 -29.95 15.01
C LYS A 369 -17.22 -29.36 13.76
N ALA A 370 -17.83 -28.33 13.17
CA ALA A 370 -17.26 -27.64 12.02
C ALA A 370 -15.94 -26.95 12.36
N CYS A 371 -15.82 -26.33 13.53
CA CYS A 371 -14.59 -25.70 14.00
C CYS A 371 -13.44 -26.70 14.14
N ALA A 372 -13.72 -27.93 14.61
CA ALA A 372 -12.70 -28.98 14.71
C ALA A 372 -12.15 -29.44 13.34
N LEU A 373 -12.89 -29.20 12.25
CA LEU A 373 -12.55 -29.59 10.88
C LEU A 373 -12.01 -28.43 10.03
N ALA A 374 -12.23 -27.17 10.46
CA ALA A 374 -11.83 -25.98 9.72
C ALA A 374 -10.30 -25.80 9.68
N ARG A 375 -9.76 -25.29 8.57
CA ARG A 375 -8.36 -24.85 8.50
C ARG A 375 -8.13 -23.56 9.26
N HIS A 376 -9.07 -22.63 9.12
CA HIS A 376 -9.06 -21.32 9.76
C HIS A 376 -10.46 -21.00 10.27
N ILE A 377 -10.53 -20.33 11.41
CA ILE A 377 -11.78 -19.85 12.01
C ILE A 377 -11.67 -18.33 12.10
N VAL A 378 -12.69 -17.63 11.61
CA VAL A 378 -12.79 -16.18 11.68
C VAL A 378 -14.02 -15.81 12.47
N VAL A 379 -13.83 -14.99 13.50
CA VAL A 379 -14.90 -14.47 14.37
C VAL A 379 -14.79 -12.96 14.48
N PRO A 380 -15.92 -12.24 14.68
CA PRO A 380 -15.92 -10.77 14.70
C PRO A 380 -15.32 -10.19 15.97
N ALA A 381 -15.22 -10.98 17.06
CA ALA A 381 -14.70 -10.51 18.33
C ALA A 381 -14.14 -11.65 19.18
N GLU A 382 -13.17 -11.31 20.03
CA GLU A 382 -12.55 -12.24 20.99
C GLU A 382 -13.59 -12.82 21.98
N SER A 383 -14.66 -12.08 22.28
CA SER A 383 -15.76 -12.55 23.15
C SER A 383 -16.58 -13.68 22.52
N VAL A 384 -16.67 -13.73 21.18
CA VAL A 384 -17.25 -14.86 20.44
C VAL A 384 -16.28 -16.04 20.46
N ALA A 385 -14.98 -15.78 20.29
CA ALA A 385 -13.94 -16.82 20.36
C ALA A 385 -13.93 -17.54 21.72
N LYS A 386 -13.92 -16.77 22.81
CA LYS A 386 -13.89 -17.28 24.19
C LYS A 386 -15.13 -18.09 24.56
N LYS A 387 -16.30 -17.72 24.02
CA LYS A 387 -17.57 -18.40 24.30
C LYS A 387 -17.78 -19.67 23.48
N ALA A 388 -17.01 -19.85 22.41
CA ALA A 388 -17.04 -21.04 21.57
C ALA A 388 -15.90 -22.03 21.91
N ASP A 389 -15.20 -21.82 23.03
CA ASP A 389 -14.14 -22.68 23.57
C ASP A 389 -13.06 -23.09 22.55
N PHE A 390 -12.61 -22.12 21.73
CA PHE A 390 -11.52 -22.33 20.78
C PHE A 390 -10.18 -22.39 21.51
N GLY A 391 -9.81 -23.59 21.97
CA GLY A 391 -8.47 -23.88 22.46
C GLY A 391 -7.40 -23.43 21.44
N THR A 392 -6.48 -22.59 21.88
CA THR A 392 -5.29 -22.07 21.19
C THR A 392 -4.71 -23.01 20.13
N ARG A 393 -4.95 -22.72 18.85
CA ARG A 393 -4.17 -23.23 17.71
C ARG A 393 -3.94 -22.12 16.68
N GLN A 394 -3.05 -21.18 17.00
CA GLN A 394 -2.35 -20.39 15.99
C GLN A 394 -1.11 -21.18 15.57
N LYS A 395 -1.04 -21.63 14.31
CA LYS A 395 0.23 -22.01 13.69
C LYS A 395 0.73 -20.80 12.90
N SER A 396 1.89 -20.29 13.29
CA SER A 396 2.65 -19.32 12.49
C SER A 396 3.05 -19.99 11.17
N ALA A 397 2.89 -19.26 10.06
CA ALA A 397 3.42 -19.66 8.78
C ALA A 397 4.75 -18.94 8.60
N ASP A 398 5.85 -19.68 8.74
CA ASP A 398 7.18 -19.24 8.33
C ASP A 398 7.54 -19.78 6.95
N SER A 399 8.29 -18.95 6.22
CA SER A 399 9.13 -19.21 5.05
C SER A 399 8.47 -19.30 3.65
N ALA A 400 8.62 -18.23 2.89
CA ALA A 400 9.04 -18.29 1.49
C ALA A 400 9.85 -17.02 1.16
N SER A 401 11.09 -17.23 0.75
CA SER A 401 12.13 -16.25 0.51
C SER A 401 11.91 -15.44 -0.78
N GLY A 402 11.72 -14.13 -0.61
CA GLY A 402 11.92 -13.07 -1.59
C GLY A 402 12.03 -11.77 -0.79
N ALA A 403 13.21 -11.17 -0.72
CA ALA A 403 13.43 -10.00 0.12
C ALA A 403 12.83 -8.74 -0.56
N LEU A 404 11.68 -8.28 -0.08
CA LEU A 404 11.24 -6.89 -0.26
C LEU A 404 12.01 -6.04 0.77
N HIS A 405 12.83 -5.11 0.28
CA HIS A 405 13.47 -4.11 1.11
C HIS A 405 12.48 -2.96 1.37
N PHE A 406 11.97 -2.86 2.59
CA PHE A 406 11.11 -1.74 3.03
C PHE A 406 11.95 -0.70 3.79
N GLY A 407 11.84 0.58 3.38
CA GLY A 407 12.34 1.73 4.14
C GLY A 407 13.27 2.65 3.35
N GLY A 408 12.94 3.94 3.27
CA GLY A 408 13.68 4.95 2.54
C GLY A 408 15.18 4.98 2.87
N LEU A 409 15.99 5.30 1.86
CA LEU A 409 17.46 5.49 1.87
C LEU A 409 18.34 4.49 2.63
N PHE A 410 17.84 3.45 3.33
CA PHE A 410 18.65 2.55 4.14
C PHE A 410 18.31 1.05 3.93
N ARG A 411 19.25 0.23 3.45
CA ARG A 411 19.19 -1.25 3.42
C ARG A 411 19.41 -1.86 4.83
N THR A 412 18.57 -2.78 5.31
CA THR A 412 18.82 -3.47 6.60
C THR A 412 19.81 -4.62 6.46
N GLY A 413 20.83 -4.64 7.32
CA GLY A 413 21.69 -5.80 7.57
C GLY A 413 21.26 -6.51 8.86
N THR A 414 21.33 -7.84 8.85
CA THR A 414 21.09 -8.70 10.01
C THR A 414 22.05 -8.37 11.15
N THR A 415 21.54 -7.92 12.29
CA THR A 415 22.29 -7.87 13.54
C THR A 415 21.45 -8.50 14.65
N ASP A 416 21.94 -9.64 15.15
CA ASP A 416 21.48 -10.27 16.38
C ASP A 416 21.83 -9.36 17.57
N ASP A 417 20.83 -8.76 18.22
CA ASP A 417 21.00 -8.12 19.53
C ASP A 417 19.92 -8.64 20.53
N PRO A 418 20.28 -9.46 21.53
CA PRO A 418 19.33 -10.19 22.38
C PRO A 418 18.76 -9.37 23.55
N LYS A 419 18.43 -8.08 23.34
CA LYS A 419 17.96 -7.18 24.41
C LYS A 419 16.66 -6.42 24.14
N ALA A 420 15.77 -6.97 23.33
CA ALA A 420 14.46 -6.39 23.06
C ALA A 420 13.29 -7.20 23.65
N ASP A 421 13.44 -7.78 24.85
CA ASP A 421 12.31 -8.30 25.62
C ASP A 421 11.94 -7.33 26.74
N GLY A 422 10.87 -6.55 26.54
CA GLY A 422 10.26 -5.77 27.61
C GLY A 422 9.56 -4.49 27.18
N VAL A 423 8.42 -4.59 26.49
CA VAL A 423 7.45 -3.49 26.43
C VAL A 423 6.05 -4.04 26.64
N GLN A 424 5.44 -3.70 27.79
CA GLN A 424 4.02 -3.93 28.05
C GLN A 424 3.15 -2.84 27.40
N PRO A 425 1.92 -3.14 26.94
CA PRO A 425 1.04 -2.14 26.36
C PRO A 425 0.38 -1.27 27.45
N ILE A 426 0.46 0.05 27.28
CA ILE A 426 -0.27 1.04 28.08
C ILE A 426 -1.60 1.31 27.38
N GLY A 427 -2.71 1.12 28.10
CA GLY A 427 -4.08 1.32 27.62
C GLY A 427 -4.49 2.80 27.46
N PRO A 428 -5.70 3.06 26.91
CA PRO A 428 -6.13 4.39 26.55
C PRO A 428 -6.80 5.07 27.75
N ASP A 429 -6.23 6.16 28.26
CA ASP A 429 -6.96 7.24 28.93
C ASP A 429 -6.01 8.39 29.24
N HIS A 430 -6.18 9.52 28.54
CA HIS A 430 -6.30 10.88 29.13
C HIS A 430 -6.20 11.94 28.03
N HIS A 431 -7.36 12.49 27.66
CA HIS A 431 -7.47 13.86 27.19
C HIS A 431 -7.02 14.82 28.29
N GLU A 432 -6.17 15.80 27.99
CA GLU A 432 -6.36 17.16 28.50
C GLU A 432 -5.57 18.24 27.73
N ARG A 433 -6.25 19.38 27.60
CA ARG A 433 -5.87 20.60 26.89
C ARG A 433 -4.72 21.32 27.60
N ARG A 434 -3.71 21.79 26.87
CA ARG A 434 -2.92 22.97 27.28
C ARG A 434 -2.65 23.90 26.10
N LEU A 435 -3.29 25.07 26.16
CA LEU A 435 -2.95 26.29 25.44
C LEU A 435 -1.61 26.85 25.95
N CYS A 436 -0.73 27.33 25.06
CA CYS A 436 0.25 28.38 25.39
C CYS A 436 0.83 29.09 24.13
N ARG A 437 0.42 30.37 23.99
CA ARG A 437 1.04 31.64 23.52
C ARG A 437 2.47 31.73 22.89
N PRO A 438 2.81 32.85 22.20
CA PRO A 438 3.60 32.90 20.96
C PRO A 438 5.12 33.14 21.11
N ALA A 439 5.83 32.78 20.03
CA ALA A 439 7.12 33.23 19.50
C ALA A 439 8.32 33.37 20.47
N GLN A 440 9.29 32.44 20.33
CA GLN A 440 10.72 32.70 20.58
C GLN A 440 11.52 32.27 19.34
N ARG A 441 12.37 33.18 18.84
CA ARG A 441 13.42 32.88 17.84
C ARG A 441 14.36 31.83 18.42
N LEU A 442 14.50 30.69 17.76
CA LEU A 442 15.52 29.70 18.06
C LEU A 442 16.67 29.86 17.06
N SER A 443 17.86 30.21 17.55
CA SER A 443 19.10 30.04 16.79
C SER A 443 19.56 28.58 16.87
N ILE A 444 20.25 28.09 15.84
CA ILE A 444 20.79 26.72 15.72
C ILE A 444 21.98 26.55 16.69
N SER A 445 21.71 26.62 17.98
CA SER A 445 22.62 26.19 19.05
C SER A 445 21.98 25.14 19.97
N SER A 446 20.74 24.73 19.71
CA SER A 446 19.98 23.74 20.50
C SER A 446 19.72 22.43 19.73
N CYS A 447 20.65 22.02 18.87
CA CYS A 447 20.50 20.84 18.01
C CYS A 447 20.43 19.49 18.79
N ASN A 448 20.76 19.46 20.09
CA ASN A 448 20.77 18.21 20.87
C ASN A 448 19.46 17.83 21.57
N SER A 449 18.51 18.76 21.77
CA SER A 449 17.27 18.50 22.52
C SER A 449 16.01 18.39 21.63
N GLY A 450 15.96 19.08 20.48
CA GLY A 450 14.85 18.98 19.53
C GLY A 450 14.87 17.68 18.72
N ALA A 451 16.05 17.19 18.34
CA ALA A 451 16.22 15.99 17.51
C ALA A 451 15.73 14.70 18.20
N ARG A 452 15.82 14.61 19.53
CA ARG A 452 15.34 13.45 20.30
C ARG A 452 13.81 13.36 20.42
N TRP A 453 13.10 14.48 20.27
CA TRP A 453 11.63 14.48 20.25
C TRP A 453 11.10 14.17 18.84
N MET A 454 11.73 14.74 17.80
CA MET A 454 11.32 14.53 16.40
C MET A 454 11.53 13.10 15.90
N ALA A 455 12.56 12.38 16.37
CA ALA A 455 12.82 11.01 15.94
C ALA A 455 11.83 9.95 16.48
N ARG A 456 10.88 10.31 17.36
CA ARG A 456 9.96 9.33 17.98
C ARG A 456 8.55 9.28 17.40
N HIS A 457 8.12 10.22 16.55
CA HIS A 457 6.69 10.32 16.22
C HIS A 457 6.29 10.61 14.77
N ILE A 458 7.20 10.69 13.80
CA ILE A 458 6.79 11.02 12.43
C ILE A 458 7.72 10.33 11.41
N VAL A 459 7.19 9.31 10.73
CA VAL A 459 7.77 8.72 9.51
C VAL A 459 6.91 9.20 8.34
N TYR A 460 7.28 10.33 7.71
CA TYR A 460 6.73 10.72 6.42
C TYR A 460 7.51 9.98 5.33
N GLY A 461 6.85 9.09 4.60
CA GLY A 461 7.48 8.20 3.62
C GLY A 461 7.62 8.89 2.27
N TRP A 462 8.81 9.41 2.04
CA TRP A 462 9.19 9.96 0.74
C TRP A 462 9.88 8.86 -0.05
N VAL A 463 9.17 8.31 -1.04
CA VAL A 463 9.71 7.44 -2.10
C VAL A 463 10.23 6.07 -1.63
N THR A 464 9.62 5.00 -2.14
CA THR A 464 10.18 3.64 -2.00
C THR A 464 11.02 3.33 -3.24
N LEU A 465 12.33 3.20 -3.06
CA LEU A 465 13.26 2.75 -4.10
C LEU A 465 13.28 1.23 -4.17
N ILE A 466 13.11 0.67 -5.37
CA ILE A 466 13.34 -0.75 -5.63
C ILE A 466 14.61 -0.85 -6.48
N ALA A 467 15.67 -1.37 -5.90
CA ALA A 467 16.92 -1.72 -6.60
C ALA A 467 17.05 -3.25 -6.60
N HIS A 468 17.34 -3.82 -7.78
CA HIS A 468 17.60 -5.25 -7.94
C HIS A 468 18.94 -5.68 -7.31
#